data_AF-A0A4P6MZ75-F1
#
_entry.id   AF-A0A4P6MZ75-F1
#
_cell.length_a   1.000
_cell.length_b   1.000
_cell.length_c   1.000
_cell.angle_alpha   90.00
_cell.angle_beta   90.00
_cell.angle_gamma   90.00
#
_symmetry.space_group_name_H-M   'P 1'
#
loop_
_entity.id
_entity.type
_entity.pdbx_description
1 polymer ?
#
loop_
_entity_poly.entity_id
_entity_poly.type
_entity_poly.pdbx_seq_one_letter_code
_entity_poly.pdbx_strand_id
1 'polypeptide(L)'
;MPDATASGGYAALTFRVPNESDTEFAISAGPLPAPSTLTLAAKQTYSDGEVSDWSDVAEAGGEEPEHPAPSFEVTAAEEGGHHATADEGSETATPTTQAAAADSSDMLTRVLGGLALVVALAGAALALRGRRRA
;
A
#
# COMPACT_ATOMS: atom_id res chain seq x y z
N MET A 1 1.23 2.81 7.17
CA MET A 1 0.83 4.24 7.03
C MET A 1 1.33 4.73 5.68
N PRO A 2 0.57 5.53 4.91
CA PRO A 2 1.08 6.10 3.67
C PRO A 2 2.16 7.15 3.96
N ASP A 3 3.29 7.09 3.24
CA ASP A 3 4.38 8.07 3.40
C ASP A 3 3.98 9.47 2.90
N ALA A 4 3.04 9.53 1.96
CA ALA A 4 2.50 10.78 1.44
C ALA A 4 1.03 10.65 0.98
N THR A 5 0.25 11.75 1.05
CA THR A 5 -1.11 11.82 0.49
C THR A 5 -1.42 13.19 -0.10
N ALA A 6 -2.14 13.25 -1.21
CA ALA A 6 -2.50 14.50 -1.88
C ALA A 6 -3.45 15.39 -1.05
N SER A 7 -3.19 16.69 -1.04
CA SER A 7 -4.05 17.73 -0.44
C SER A 7 -5.48 17.64 -0.99
N GLY A 8 -6.49 17.86 -0.14
CA GLY A 8 -7.89 17.72 -0.53
C GLY A 8 -8.41 16.28 -0.66
N GLY A 9 -7.53 15.28 -0.59
CA GLY A 9 -7.88 13.86 -0.55
C GLY A 9 -8.26 13.36 0.84
N TYR A 10 -8.57 12.06 0.92
CA TYR A 10 -8.75 11.32 2.17
C TYR A 10 -7.55 10.38 2.39
N ALA A 11 -7.00 10.38 3.60
CA ALA A 11 -5.98 9.42 4.02
C ALA A 11 -6.58 8.38 4.95
N ALA A 12 -6.18 7.12 4.77
CA ALA A 12 -6.30 6.08 5.78
C ALA A 12 -4.96 5.96 6.51
N LEU A 13 -4.94 6.35 7.77
CA LEU A 13 -3.76 6.35 8.63
C LEU A 13 -3.84 5.16 9.57
N THR A 14 -2.91 4.22 9.44
CA THR A 14 -2.81 3.08 10.36
C THR A 14 -1.62 3.22 11.29
N PHE A 15 -1.88 3.20 12.59
CA PHE A 15 -0.92 3.36 13.67
C PHE A 15 -0.74 2.05 14.41
N ARG A 16 0.50 1.73 14.78
CA ARG A 16 0.84 0.55 15.58
C ARG A 16 1.43 0.97 16.91
N VAL A 17 1.12 0.21 17.96
CA VAL A 17 1.71 0.37 19.29
C VAL A 17 3.00 -0.46 19.39
N PRO A 18 4.20 0.17 19.47
CA PRO A 18 5.46 -0.55 19.20
C PRO A 18 5.91 -1.59 20.25
N ASN A 19 5.33 -1.61 21.46
CA ASN A 19 5.92 -2.37 22.57
C ASN A 19 4.93 -3.27 23.35
N GLU A 20 3.63 -3.26 23.04
CA GLU A 20 2.62 -3.97 23.85
C GLU A 20 1.65 -4.86 23.07
N SER A 21 1.37 -4.57 21.79
CA SER A 21 0.58 -5.46 20.94
C SER A 21 0.73 -5.12 19.46
N ASP A 22 0.54 -6.11 18.58
CA ASP A 22 0.43 -5.90 17.12
C ASP A 22 -0.87 -5.19 16.69
N THR A 23 -1.60 -4.57 17.62
CA THR A 23 -2.87 -3.91 17.34
C THR A 23 -2.65 -2.67 16.48
N GLU A 24 -3.39 -2.59 15.38
CA GLU A 24 -3.40 -1.43 14.48
C GLU A 24 -4.65 -0.58 14.69
N PHE A 25 -4.46 0.74 14.73
CA PHE A 25 -5.53 1.73 14.80
C PHE A 25 -5.65 2.41 13.44
N ALA A 26 -6.77 2.24 12.75
CA ALA A 26 -7.04 2.90 11.48
C ALA A 26 -7.89 4.15 11.68
N ILE A 27 -7.45 5.28 11.13
CA ILE A 27 -8.19 6.54 11.12
C ILE A 27 -8.36 6.98 9.67
N SER A 28 -9.58 7.28 9.25
CA SER A 28 -9.83 7.96 7.98
C SER A 28 -9.99 9.45 8.23
N ALA A 29 -9.17 10.27 7.58
CA ALA A 29 -9.19 11.72 7.74
C ALA A 29 -9.19 12.42 6.38
N GLY A 30 -10.04 13.43 6.23
CA GLY A 30 -10.09 14.28 5.05
C GLY A 30 -11.25 15.29 5.12
N PRO A 31 -11.22 16.34 4.27
CA PRO A 31 -10.18 16.61 3.27
C PRO A 31 -8.88 17.09 3.92
N LEU A 32 -7.75 16.60 3.42
CA LEU A 32 -6.43 17.01 3.91
C LEU A 32 -6.13 18.48 3.58
N PRO A 33 -5.37 19.19 4.44
CA PRO A 33 -5.03 20.60 4.25
C PRO A 33 -4.09 20.81 3.05
N ALA A 34 -3.66 22.05 2.85
CA ALA A 34 -2.64 22.40 1.85
C ALA A 34 -1.33 21.60 2.09
N PRO A 35 -0.46 21.49 1.07
CA PRO A 35 0.75 20.66 1.16
C PRO A 35 1.66 21.06 2.30
N SER A 36 1.98 20.12 3.18
CA SER A 36 2.78 20.28 4.39
C SER A 36 3.05 18.93 5.04
N THR A 37 4.09 18.84 5.85
CA THR A 37 4.24 17.74 6.81
C THR A 37 3.17 17.86 7.89
N LEU A 38 2.38 16.80 8.09
CA LEU A 38 1.41 16.71 9.18
C LEU A 38 1.95 15.80 10.28
N THR A 39 2.03 16.35 11.49
CA THR A 39 2.43 15.64 12.70
C THR A 39 1.20 15.28 13.53
N LEU A 40 1.14 14.05 14.01
CA LEU A 40 0.02 13.47 14.73
C LEU A 40 0.42 13.22 16.17
N ALA A 41 0.22 14.23 17.03
CA ALA A 41 0.46 14.09 18.45
C ALA A 41 -0.48 13.03 19.05
N ALA A 42 0.09 12.07 19.79
CA ALA A 42 -0.66 10.98 20.40
C ALA A 42 -0.31 10.84 21.89
N LYS A 43 -1.29 10.39 22.70
CA LYS A 43 -1.07 10.01 24.09
C LYS A 43 -1.45 8.55 24.27
N GLN A 44 -0.48 7.74 24.65
CA GLN A 44 -0.67 6.33 24.93
C GLN A 44 -0.83 6.15 26.43
N THR A 45 -2.01 5.69 26.86
CA THR A 45 -2.26 5.36 28.26
C THR A 45 -2.20 3.85 28.45
N TYR A 46 -1.37 3.42 29.38
CA TYR A 46 -1.15 2.04 29.75
C TYR A 46 -2.12 1.58 30.85
N SER A 47 -2.24 0.25 31.00
CA SER A 47 -3.19 -0.35 31.94
C SER A 47 -2.86 -0.10 33.42
N ASP A 48 -1.60 0.20 33.72
CA ASP A 48 -1.13 0.63 35.04
C ASP A 48 -1.37 2.12 35.33
N GLY A 49 -1.89 2.86 34.34
CA GLY A 49 -2.16 4.29 34.41
C GLY A 49 -1.00 5.17 33.95
N GLU A 50 0.13 4.59 33.53
CA GLU A 50 1.22 5.36 32.93
C GLU A 50 0.78 5.98 31.59
N VAL A 51 1.25 7.19 31.28
CA VAL A 51 0.93 7.88 30.03
C VAL A 51 2.23 8.25 29.32
N SER A 52 2.44 7.70 28.12
CA SER A 52 3.52 8.10 27.22
C SER A 52 2.98 9.14 26.22
N ASP A 53 3.66 10.28 26.14
CA ASP A 53 3.30 11.42 25.30
C ASP A 53 4.16 11.40 24.03
N TRP A 54 3.55 11.03 22.91
CA TRP A 54 4.18 10.95 21.58
C TRP A 54 3.90 12.24 20.81
N SER A 55 4.41 13.35 21.31
CA SER A 55 4.26 14.69 20.72
C SER A 55 5.57 15.38 20.38
N ASP A 56 6.71 14.70 20.57
CA ASP A 56 8.02 15.29 20.31
C ASP A 56 8.26 15.49 18.82
N VAL A 57 8.76 16.66 18.45
CA VAL A 57 9.10 17.00 17.07
C VAL A 57 10.57 16.64 16.83
N ALA A 58 10.82 15.74 15.88
CA ALA A 58 12.18 15.44 15.44
C ALA A 58 12.74 16.61 14.62
N GLU A 59 13.83 17.23 15.11
CA GLU A 59 14.55 18.28 14.39
C GLU A 59 15.71 17.70 13.57
N ALA A 60 15.88 18.16 12.33
CA ALA A 60 16.96 17.68 11.46
C ALA A 60 18.34 18.03 12.03
N GLY A 61 19.09 17.02 12.45
CA GLY A 61 20.42 17.18 13.07
C GLY A 61 20.38 17.48 14.58
N GLY A 62 19.19 17.43 15.18
CA GLY A 62 19.01 17.44 16.64
C GLY A 62 19.26 16.06 17.26
N GLU A 63 19.08 15.98 18.59
CA GLU A 63 19.08 14.71 19.31
C GLU A 63 17.81 13.91 18.97
N GLU A 64 17.93 12.58 18.85
CA GLU A 64 16.77 11.72 18.55
C GLU A 64 15.76 11.81 19.71
N PRO A 65 14.49 12.19 19.47
CA PRO A 65 13.50 12.29 20.53
C PRO A 65 13.19 10.93 21.16
N GLU A 66 12.85 10.92 22.45
CA GLU A 66 12.44 9.69 23.13
C GLU A 66 11.06 9.19 22.65
N HIS A 67 10.14 10.12 22.36
CA HIS A 67 8.79 9.81 21.88
C HIS A 67 8.42 10.62 20.63
N PRO A 68 9.04 10.33 19.47
CA PRO A 68 8.82 11.09 18.26
C PRO A 68 7.37 10.96 17.79
N ALA A 69 6.72 12.09 17.55
CA ALA A 69 5.37 12.13 17.02
C ALA A 69 5.34 11.59 15.58
N PRO A 70 4.42 10.66 15.26
CA PRO A 70 4.22 10.19 13.89
C PRO A 70 3.93 11.35 12.95
N SER A 71 4.55 11.35 11.77
CA SER A 71 4.33 12.37 10.74
C SER A 71 4.20 11.77 9.35
N PHE A 72 3.52 12.47 8.46
CA PHE A 72 3.41 12.11 7.04
C PHE A 72 3.33 13.36 6.15
N GLU A 73 3.73 13.22 4.89
CA GLU A 73 3.75 14.34 3.96
C GLU A 73 2.40 14.52 3.26
N VAL A 74 1.87 15.75 3.25
CA VAL A 74 0.77 16.11 2.37
C VAL A 74 1.35 16.73 1.10
N THR A 75 1.15 16.08 -0.03
CA THR A 75 1.63 16.56 -1.33
C THR A 75 0.59 17.45 -2.01
N ALA A 76 1.03 18.22 -3.01
CA ALA A 76 0.08 18.95 -3.86
C ALA A 76 -0.89 17.98 -4.53
N ALA A 77 -2.15 18.37 -4.63
CA ALA A 77 -3.11 17.69 -5.48
C ALA A 77 -2.61 17.74 -6.92
N GLU A 78 -2.39 16.58 -7.53
CA GLU A 78 -2.20 16.51 -8.97
C GLU A 78 -3.55 16.71 -9.68
N GLU A 79 -3.57 17.49 -10.76
CA GLU A 79 -4.74 17.57 -11.64
C GLU A 79 -4.92 16.22 -12.36
N GLY A 80 -5.61 15.28 -11.70
CA GLY A 80 -6.06 14.02 -12.28
C GLY A 80 -5.50 12.77 -11.60
N GLY A 81 -6.20 12.25 -10.59
CA GLY A 81 -5.88 10.94 -10.02
C GLY A 81 -6.84 10.52 -8.92
N HIS A 82 -7.86 9.75 -9.29
CA HIS A 82 -8.88 9.21 -8.41
C HIS A 82 -8.44 7.86 -7.80
N HIS A 83 -8.72 7.67 -6.51
CA HIS A 83 -8.80 6.40 -5.76
C HIS A 83 -7.54 5.53 -5.62
N ALA A 84 -6.92 5.55 -4.43
CA ALA A 84 -6.15 4.41 -3.95
C ALA A 84 -7.15 3.31 -3.52
N THR A 85 -7.21 2.24 -4.30
CA THR A 85 -7.91 1.00 -3.94
C THR A 85 -7.22 0.37 -2.74
N ALA A 86 -7.95 0.21 -1.63
CA ALA A 86 -7.55 -0.68 -0.56
C ALA A 86 -7.56 -2.12 -1.09
N ASP A 87 -6.41 -2.79 -1.06
CA ASP A 87 -6.28 -4.22 -1.31
C ASP A 87 -6.32 -4.93 0.05
N GLU A 88 -7.48 -5.48 0.38
CA GLU A 88 -7.66 -6.44 1.48
C GLU A 88 -7.43 -7.86 0.93
N GLY A 89 -6.64 -8.69 1.64
CA GLY A 89 -6.81 -10.14 1.59
C GLY A 89 -5.56 -11.02 1.41
N SER A 90 -4.89 -11.30 2.53
CA SER A 90 -4.50 -12.65 3.00
C SER A 90 -4.32 -13.83 2.01
N GLU A 91 -3.10 -14.40 1.95
CA GLU A 91 -2.73 -15.80 2.29
C GLU A 91 -1.59 -16.42 1.41
N THR A 92 -0.56 -16.90 2.12
CA THR A 92 0.22 -18.15 1.90
C THR A 92 1.19 -18.30 0.70
N ALA A 93 2.47 -18.15 1.04
CA ALA A 93 3.71 -18.80 0.56
C ALA A 93 3.78 -19.60 -0.77
N THR A 94 4.70 -19.20 -1.65
CA THR A 94 5.90 -19.99 -2.09
C THR A 94 6.85 -19.09 -2.91
N PRO A 95 8.19 -19.24 -2.81
CA PRO A 95 9.13 -18.33 -3.48
C PRO A 95 9.42 -18.81 -4.90
N THR A 96 9.30 -17.95 -5.90
CA THR A 96 10.01 -18.12 -7.19
C THR A 96 10.25 -16.74 -7.83
N THR A 97 11.53 -16.38 -7.88
CA THR A 97 12.20 -15.45 -8.79
C THR A 97 11.50 -14.12 -9.09
N GLN A 98 11.82 -13.12 -8.26
CA GLN A 98 11.65 -11.71 -8.59
C GLN A 98 12.87 -11.24 -9.40
N ALA A 99 12.68 -11.00 -10.70
CA ALA A 99 13.52 -10.10 -11.47
C ALA A 99 12.66 -8.89 -11.86
N ALA A 100 13.00 -7.74 -11.28
CA ALA A 100 12.34 -6.47 -11.54
C ALA A 100 12.58 -6.02 -13.00
N ALA A 101 11.49 -5.84 -13.74
CA ALA A 101 11.43 -5.03 -14.96
C ALA A 101 9.96 -4.66 -15.22
N ALA A 102 9.38 -3.82 -14.35
CA ALA A 102 7.93 -3.62 -14.27
C ALA A 102 7.30 -2.94 -15.51
N ASP A 103 8.09 -2.37 -16.43
CA ASP A 103 7.55 -1.75 -17.65
C ASP A 103 7.62 -2.69 -18.87
N SER A 104 8.73 -3.42 -19.04
CA SER A 104 8.93 -4.38 -20.14
C SER A 104 8.18 -5.69 -19.94
N SER A 105 7.98 -6.10 -18.67
CA SER A 105 7.26 -7.34 -18.33
C SER A 105 5.79 -7.27 -18.73
N ASP A 106 5.16 -6.10 -18.68
CA ASP A 106 3.73 -5.93 -18.99
C ASP A 106 3.44 -6.17 -20.48
N MET A 107 4.32 -5.69 -21.37
CA MET A 107 4.23 -5.97 -22.81
C MET A 107 4.60 -7.42 -23.13
N LEU A 108 5.65 -7.96 -22.51
CA LEU A 108 6.06 -9.35 -22.73
C LEU A 108 4.97 -10.34 -22.26
N THR A 109 4.32 -10.08 -21.13
CA THR A 109 3.24 -10.90 -20.58
C THR A 109 1.99 -10.85 -21.44
N ARG A 110 1.62 -9.65 -21.95
CA ARG A 110 0.48 -9.53 -22.89
C ARG A 110 0.74 -10.26 -24.20
N VAL A 111 1.95 -10.17 -24.76
CA VAL A 111 2.32 -10.86 -26.02
C VAL A 111 2.35 -12.38 -25.82
N LEU A 112 3.02 -12.87 -24.78
CA LEU A 112 3.06 -14.31 -24.47
C LEU A 112 1.67 -14.87 -24.15
N GLY A 113 0.89 -14.14 -23.34
CA GLY A 113 -0.49 -14.53 -22.99
C GLY A 113 -1.40 -14.61 -24.23
N GLY A 114 -1.30 -13.63 -25.14
CA GLY A 114 -2.04 -13.65 -26.40
C GLY A 114 -1.66 -14.83 -27.30
N LEU A 115 -0.36 -15.12 -27.41
CA LEU A 115 0.13 -16.21 -28.27
C LEU A 115 -0.26 -17.59 -27.70
N ALA A 116 -0.19 -17.77 -26.37
CA ALA A 116 -0.66 -18.97 -25.69
C ALA A 116 -2.17 -19.20 -25.88
N LEU A 117 -2.99 -18.13 -25.81
CA LEU A 117 -4.43 -18.22 -26.04
C LEU A 117 -4.76 -18.69 -27.47
N VAL A 118 -4.06 -18.16 -28.48
CA VAL A 118 -4.25 -18.56 -29.89
C VAL A 118 -3.91 -20.03 -30.09
N VAL A 119 -2.79 -20.50 -29.51
CA VAL A 119 -2.38 -21.91 -29.59
C VAL A 119 -3.40 -22.82 -28.90
N ALA A 120 -3.89 -22.44 -27.72
CA ALA A 120 -4.91 -23.20 -26.99
C ALA A 120 -6.22 -23.32 -27.79
N LEU A 121 -6.68 -22.22 -28.40
CA LEU A 121 -7.89 -22.22 -29.23
C LEU A 121 -7.72 -23.08 -30.48
N ALA A 122 -6.55 -23.01 -31.15
CA ALA A 122 -6.25 -23.85 -32.31
C ALA A 122 -6.22 -25.35 -31.93
N GLY A 123 -5.57 -25.69 -30.81
CA GLY A 123 -5.54 -27.05 -30.27
C GLY A 123 -6.94 -27.58 -29.93
N ALA A 124 -7.77 -26.75 -29.28
CA ALA A 124 -9.15 -27.10 -28.97
C ALA A 124 -10.00 -27.34 -30.23
N ALA A 125 -9.85 -26.51 -31.26
CA ALA A 125 -10.54 -26.69 -32.54
C ALA A 125 -10.12 -28.00 -33.24
N LEU A 126 -8.83 -28.31 -33.25
CA LEU A 126 -8.30 -29.56 -33.82
C LEU A 126 -8.79 -30.79 -33.04
N ALA A 127 -8.78 -30.75 -31.70
CA ALA A 127 -9.29 -31.82 -30.86
C ALA A 127 -10.80 -32.07 -31.09
N LEU A 128 -11.60 -31.00 -31.17
CA LEU A 128 -13.03 -31.09 -31.45
C LEU A 128 -13.31 -31.61 -32.87
N ARG A 129 -12.47 -31.29 -33.86
CA ARG A 129 -12.61 -31.78 -35.23
C ARG A 129 -12.17 -33.23 -35.40
N GLY A 130 -11.16 -33.67 -34.65
CA GLY A 130 -10.74 -35.08 -34.56
C GLY A 130 -11.82 -35.96 -33.92
N ARG A 131 -12.43 -35.48 -32.82
CA ARG A 131 -13.51 -36.19 -32.12
C ARG A 131 -14.81 -36.31 -32.92
N ARG A 132 -15.00 -35.49 -33.96
CA ARG A 132 -16.14 -35.60 -34.90
C ARG A 132 -15.86 -36.50 -36.10
N ARG A 133 -14.61 -36.93 -36.29
CA ARG A 133 -14.19 -37.84 -37.37
C ARG A 133 -13.87 -39.26 -36.90
N ALA A 134 -13.74 -39.47 -35.59
CA ALA A 134 -13.80 -40.78 -34.94
C ALA A 134 -15.25 -41.13 -34.61
#